data_AF-N0E609-F1
#
_entry.id   AF-N0E609-F1
#
_cell.length_a   1.000
_cell.length_b   1.000
_cell.length_c   1.000
_cell.angle_alpha   90.00
_cell.angle_beta   90.00
_cell.angle_gamma   90.00
#
_symmetry.space_group_name_H-M   'P 1'
#
loop_
_entity.id
_entity.type
_entity.pdbx_description
1 polymer ?
#
loop_
_entity_poly.entity_id
_entity_poly.type
_entity_poly.pdbx_seq_one_letter_code
_entity_poly.pdbx_strand_id
1 'polypeptide(L)'
;MSELEWSTPEGLAAIKDHLAAQIEGWCPPIAYAVGLSSASSSGEWEFPHVNRPGGRHGLPAVVLATVLGHDGTTGTLPLTTGALEAAIRGLAPAEACTSTPHPNLAAWRKVLAEATSNPARTLVAVFVADLGDPVSSEADGSMRATFEGHTPAL
;
A
#
# COMPACT_ATOMS: atom_id res chain seq x y z
N MET A 1 17.45 -7.57 -21.12
CA MET A 1 16.14 -7.76 -20.46
C MET A 1 16.46 -8.25 -19.07
N SER A 2 16.03 -7.55 -18.03
CA SER A 2 16.26 -8.02 -16.65
C SER A 2 15.41 -9.26 -16.39
N GLU A 3 15.99 -10.27 -15.78
CA GLU A 3 15.24 -11.48 -15.40
C GLU A 3 14.28 -11.15 -14.25
N LEU A 4 13.15 -11.85 -14.19
CA LEU A 4 12.17 -11.72 -13.12
C LEU A 4 12.70 -12.42 -11.86
N GLU A 5 13.66 -11.78 -11.20
CA GLU A 5 14.39 -12.31 -10.06
C GLU A 5 14.03 -11.57 -8.77
N TRP A 6 13.57 -12.30 -7.75
CA TRP A 6 13.15 -11.69 -6.48
C TRP A 6 14.31 -11.35 -5.52
N SER A 7 15.51 -11.87 -5.77
CA SER A 7 16.69 -11.72 -4.92
C SER A 7 17.52 -10.47 -5.21
N THR A 8 17.23 -9.73 -6.28
CA THR A 8 18.03 -8.58 -6.72
C THR A 8 17.18 -7.31 -6.86
N PRO A 9 17.73 -6.11 -6.57
CA PRO A 9 17.01 -4.86 -6.77
C PRO A 9 16.51 -4.67 -8.21
N GLU A 10 17.34 -5.03 -9.19
CA GLU A 10 17.01 -4.93 -10.61
C GLU A 10 15.88 -5.89 -11.00
N GLY A 11 15.88 -7.11 -10.44
CA GLY A 11 14.82 -8.08 -10.66
C GLY A 11 13.50 -7.66 -9.99
N LEU A 12 13.54 -7.09 -8.77
CA LEU A 12 12.36 -6.49 -8.15
C LEU A 12 11.77 -5.34 -8.98
N ALA A 13 12.62 -4.50 -9.58
CA ALA A 13 12.17 -3.45 -10.48
C ALA A 13 11.50 -4.05 -11.74
N ALA A 14 12.08 -5.10 -12.32
CA ALA A 14 11.52 -5.80 -13.48
C ALA A 14 10.18 -6.48 -13.15
N ILE A 15 10.05 -7.09 -11.98
CA ILE A 15 8.79 -7.68 -11.50
C ILE A 15 7.72 -6.60 -11.32
N LYS A 16 8.08 -5.46 -10.72
CA LYS A 16 7.17 -4.32 -10.59
C LYS A 16 6.69 -3.84 -11.96
N ASP A 17 7.59 -3.66 -12.93
CA ASP A 17 7.24 -3.23 -14.28
C ASP A 17 6.36 -4.28 -14.99
N HIS A 18 6.64 -5.57 -14.80
CA HIS A 18 5.84 -6.67 -15.35
C HIS A 18 4.41 -6.70 -14.79
N LEU A 19 4.25 -6.56 -13.47
CA LEU A 19 2.93 -6.52 -12.83
C LEU A 19 2.16 -5.25 -13.25
N ALA A 20 2.83 -4.11 -13.34
CA ALA A 20 2.23 -2.85 -13.75
C ALA A 20 1.67 -2.93 -15.17
N ALA A 21 2.38 -3.60 -16.09
CA ALA A 21 1.93 -3.79 -17.46
C ALA A 21 0.66 -4.67 -17.61
N GLN A 22 0.27 -5.40 -16.56
CA GLN A 22 -0.94 -6.22 -16.53
C GLN A 22 -2.18 -5.44 -16.04
N ILE A 23 -1.98 -4.26 -15.45
CA ILE A 23 -3.06 -3.41 -14.96
C ILE A 23 -3.37 -2.37 -16.04
N GLU A 24 -4.54 -2.49 -16.67
CA GLU A 24 -5.00 -1.50 -17.64
C GLU A 24 -5.14 -0.13 -16.97
N GLY A 25 -4.56 0.91 -17.57
CA GLY A 25 -4.61 2.26 -17.03
C GLY A 25 -3.71 2.52 -15.82
N TRP A 26 -2.76 1.63 -15.51
CA TRP A 26 -1.91 1.75 -14.33
C TRP A 26 -1.32 3.16 -14.15
N CYS A 27 -1.69 3.78 -13.04
CA CYS A 27 -1.20 5.06 -12.55
C CYS A 27 -0.41 4.81 -11.26
N PRO A 28 0.93 4.86 -11.28
CA PRO A 28 1.72 4.65 -10.08
C PRO A 28 1.36 5.69 -9.00
N PRO A 29 0.87 5.28 -7.82
CA PRO A 29 0.54 6.23 -6.76
C PRO A 29 1.83 6.89 -6.24
N ILE A 30 1.78 8.20 -5.98
CA ILE A 30 2.85 8.92 -5.30
C ILE A 30 2.86 8.62 -3.80
N ALA A 31 1.72 8.21 -3.23
CA ALA A 31 1.63 7.76 -1.86
C ALA A 31 0.58 6.66 -1.68
N TYR A 32 0.84 5.72 -0.77
CA TYR A 32 -0.11 4.67 -0.45
C TYR A 32 0.16 4.04 0.93
N ALA A 33 -0.89 3.48 1.52
CA ALA A 33 -0.80 2.77 2.78
C ALA A 33 -1.91 1.71 2.92
N VAL A 34 -1.68 0.75 3.81
CA VAL A 34 -2.75 -0.09 4.36
C VAL A 34 -3.09 0.45 5.74
N GLY A 35 -4.34 0.88 5.89
CA GLY A 35 -4.89 1.43 7.13
C GLY A 35 -5.76 0.43 7.86
N LEU A 36 -5.85 0.62 9.17
CA LEU A 36 -6.67 -0.17 10.08
C LEU A 36 -7.46 0.80 10.97
N SER A 37 -8.76 0.59 11.13
CA SER A 37 -9.56 1.44 12.01
C SER A 37 -9.05 1.34 13.46
N SER A 38 -9.21 2.39 14.25
CA SER A 38 -8.80 2.40 15.65
C SER A 38 -9.37 1.19 16.41
N ALA A 39 -8.57 0.64 17.34
CA ALA A 39 -9.05 -0.35 18.29
C ALA A 39 -10.04 0.24 19.31
N SER A 40 -10.11 1.58 19.39
CA SER A 40 -11.07 2.34 20.19
C SER A 40 -12.13 2.98 19.29
N SER A 41 -13.27 3.36 19.84
CA SER A 41 -14.34 4.02 19.07
C SER A 41 -14.01 5.46 18.64
N SER A 42 -12.73 5.86 18.57
CA SER A 42 -12.29 7.22 18.26
C SER A 42 -12.48 7.63 16.79
N GLY A 43 -12.82 6.68 15.91
CA GLY A 43 -12.95 6.92 14.47
C GLY A 43 -11.61 7.16 13.75
N GLU A 44 -10.49 7.14 14.47
CA GLU A 44 -9.17 7.38 13.91
C GLU A 44 -8.66 6.18 13.09
N TRP A 45 -7.77 6.46 12.14
CA TRP A 45 -7.10 5.47 11.32
C TRP A 45 -5.64 5.30 11.75
N GLU A 46 -5.23 4.04 11.90
CA GLU A 46 -3.86 3.66 12.22
C GLU A 46 -3.15 3.19 10.94
N PHE A 47 -1.97 3.74 10.69
CA PHE A 47 -1.13 3.37 9.55
C PHE A 47 0.26 2.92 10.04
N PRO A 48 0.48 1.60 10.22
CA PRO A 48 1.78 1.10 10.68
C PRO A 48 2.93 1.41 9.73
N HIS A 49 2.65 1.67 8.44
CA HIS A 49 3.60 2.19 7.48
C HIS A 49 2.88 2.98 6.38
N VAL A 50 3.46 4.14 6.02
CA VAL A 50 2.98 5.01 4.94
C VAL A 50 4.11 5.19 3.94
N ASN A 51 3.84 4.89 2.67
CA ASN A 51 4.73 5.21 1.57
C ASN A 51 4.40 6.64 1.15
N ARG A 52 5.30 7.57 1.45
CA ARG A 52 5.11 9.01 1.20
C ARG A 52 5.55 9.40 -0.22
N PRO A 53 5.12 10.58 -0.71
CA PRO A 53 5.63 11.16 -1.95
C PRO A 53 7.16 11.19 -2.01
N GLY A 54 7.72 10.87 -3.18
CA GLY A 54 9.18 10.77 -3.39
C GLY A 54 9.80 9.44 -2.91
N GLY A 55 8.99 8.51 -2.38
CA GLY A 55 9.43 7.15 -2.04
C GLY A 55 9.84 6.31 -3.26
N ARG A 56 10.61 5.25 -3.02
CA ARG A 56 11.12 4.35 -4.08
C ARG A 56 10.42 2.98 -4.13
N HIS A 57 9.51 2.70 -3.19
CA HIS A 57 8.90 1.37 -3.04
C HIS A 57 7.62 1.25 -3.89
N GLY A 58 7.76 1.10 -5.20
CA GLY A 58 6.63 0.91 -6.12
C GLY A 58 6.09 -0.53 -6.19
N LEU A 59 6.92 -1.54 -5.89
CA LEU A 59 6.52 -2.95 -5.97
C LEU A 59 5.33 -3.31 -5.05
N PRO A 60 5.30 -2.90 -3.76
CA PRO A 60 4.15 -3.21 -2.92
C PRO A 60 2.86 -2.52 -3.40
N ALA A 61 2.94 -1.31 -3.95
CA ALA A 61 1.78 -0.62 -4.51
C ALA A 61 1.12 -1.43 -5.63
N VAL A 62 1.93 -1.89 -6.60
CA VAL A 62 1.40 -2.65 -7.73
C VAL A 62 0.86 -4.01 -7.30
N VAL A 63 1.54 -4.71 -6.36
CA VAL A 63 1.03 -5.98 -5.81
C VAL A 63 -0.32 -5.80 -5.13
N LEU A 64 -0.47 -4.76 -4.31
CA LEU A 64 -1.73 -4.46 -3.63
C LEU A 64 -2.83 -4.12 -4.64
N ALA A 65 -2.51 -3.30 -5.65
CA ALA A 65 -3.43 -2.93 -6.71
C ALA A 65 -3.88 -4.12 -7.55
N THR A 66 -2.97 -5.04 -7.91
CA THR A 66 -3.30 -6.29 -8.61
C THR A 66 -4.33 -7.11 -7.83
N VAL A 67 -4.15 -7.26 -6.52
CA VAL A 67 -5.09 -8.02 -5.67
C VAL A 67 -6.46 -7.34 -5.59
N LEU A 68 -6.48 -6.02 -5.57
CA LEU A 68 -7.71 -5.23 -5.45
C LEU A 68 -8.42 -4.98 -6.80
N GLY A 69 -7.76 -5.29 -7.93
CA GLY A 69 -8.24 -4.89 -9.25
C GLY A 69 -8.29 -3.37 -9.42
N HIS A 70 -7.37 -2.65 -8.78
CA HIS A 70 -7.28 -1.19 -8.79
C HIS A 70 -6.22 -0.72 -9.80
N ASP A 71 -6.45 0.43 -10.44
CA ASP A 71 -5.55 1.01 -11.44
C ASP A 71 -4.50 1.96 -10.84
N GLY A 72 -4.53 2.17 -9.53
CA GLY A 72 -3.57 3.04 -8.82
C GLY A 72 -3.97 4.52 -8.78
N THR A 73 -5.10 4.90 -9.38
CA THR A 73 -5.70 6.24 -9.23
C THR A 73 -6.01 6.55 -7.76
N THR A 74 -6.19 7.84 -7.45
CA THR A 74 -6.53 8.27 -6.08
C THR A 74 -7.83 7.64 -5.61
N GLY A 75 -7.80 6.96 -4.47
CA GLY A 75 -8.96 6.29 -3.90
C GLY A 75 -8.67 5.54 -2.60
N THR A 76 -9.74 5.30 -1.84
CA THR A 76 -9.72 4.45 -0.65
C THR A 76 -10.59 3.23 -0.91
N LEU A 77 -10.00 2.03 -0.87
CA LEU A 77 -10.70 0.79 -1.14
C LEU A 77 -10.86 -0.02 0.16
N PRO A 78 -12.04 -0.60 0.44
CA PRO A 78 -12.20 -1.59 1.49
C PRO A 78 -11.24 -2.77 1.23
N LEU A 79 -10.54 -3.20 2.27
CA LEU A 79 -9.60 -4.31 2.19
C LEU A 79 -10.07 -5.44 3.12
N THR A 80 -10.17 -6.65 2.59
CA THR A 80 -10.48 -7.82 3.42
C THR A 80 -9.19 -8.44 3.98
N THR A 81 -9.28 -9.16 5.08
CA THR A 81 -8.14 -9.93 5.60
C THR A 81 -7.60 -10.94 4.57
N GLY A 82 -8.49 -11.58 3.81
CA GLY A 82 -8.11 -12.50 2.73
C GLY A 82 -7.37 -11.81 1.57
N ALA A 83 -7.79 -10.61 1.19
CA ALA A 83 -7.08 -9.81 0.20
C ALA A 83 -5.70 -9.35 0.72
N LEU A 84 -5.61 -8.88 1.97
CA LEU A 84 -4.33 -8.53 2.57
C LEU A 84 -3.38 -9.73 2.66
N GLU A 85 -3.90 -10.91 3.02
CA GLU A 85 -3.12 -12.15 3.03
C GLU A 85 -2.62 -12.52 1.63
N ALA A 86 -3.45 -12.36 0.58
CA ALA A 86 -3.04 -12.56 -0.80
C ALA A 86 -1.93 -11.59 -1.22
N ALA A 87 -2.04 -10.31 -0.86
CA ALA A 87 -1.01 -9.31 -1.12
C ALA A 87 0.32 -9.63 -0.40
N ILE A 88 0.25 -10.07 0.88
CA ILE A 88 1.41 -10.53 1.63
C ILE A 88 2.07 -11.73 0.94
N ARG A 89 1.29 -12.75 0.52
CA ARG A 89 1.84 -13.91 -0.19
C ARG A 89 2.48 -13.51 -1.51
N GLY A 90 1.88 -12.58 -2.25
CA GLY A 90 2.42 -12.07 -3.51
C GLY A 90 3.73 -11.28 -3.35
N LEU A 91 3.87 -10.54 -2.24
CA LEU A 91 5.07 -9.73 -1.95
C LEU A 91 6.16 -10.47 -1.19
N ALA A 92 5.83 -11.54 -0.44
CA ALA A 92 6.78 -12.27 0.41
C ALA A 92 8.09 -12.69 -0.28
N PRO A 93 8.10 -13.12 -1.56
CA PRO A 93 9.35 -13.49 -2.22
C PRO A 93 10.39 -12.35 -2.28
N ALA A 94 9.98 -11.08 -2.19
CA ALA A 94 10.89 -9.93 -2.17
C ALA A 94 11.87 -9.95 -0.99
N GLU A 95 11.56 -10.65 0.10
CA GLU A 95 12.48 -10.82 1.24
C GLU A 95 13.79 -11.51 0.87
N ALA A 96 13.83 -12.23 -0.26
CA ALA A 96 15.07 -12.79 -0.79
C ALA A 96 16.09 -11.70 -1.17
N CYS A 97 15.63 -10.50 -1.54
CA CYS A 97 16.48 -9.33 -1.77
C CYS A 97 16.83 -8.68 -0.43
N THR A 98 17.88 -9.17 0.23
CA THR A 98 18.33 -8.71 1.56
C THR A 98 19.02 -7.34 1.55
N SER A 99 19.39 -6.82 0.38
CA SER A 99 20.02 -5.52 0.21
C SER A 99 19.05 -4.33 0.33
N THR A 100 17.73 -4.59 0.34
CA THR A 100 16.68 -3.57 0.43
C THR A 100 15.71 -3.91 1.57
N PRO A 101 15.32 -2.96 2.42
CA PRO A 101 14.33 -3.20 3.45
C PRO A 101 12.91 -3.36 2.88
N HIS A 102 12.07 -4.18 3.54
CA HIS A 102 10.69 -4.47 3.13
C HIS A 102 9.66 -4.01 4.19
N PRO A 103 9.59 -2.70 4.51
CA PRO A 103 8.75 -2.20 5.60
C PRO A 103 7.26 -2.43 5.36
N ASN A 104 6.81 -2.41 4.11
CA ASN A 104 5.42 -2.73 3.74
C ASN A 104 5.04 -4.15 4.19
N LEU A 105 5.88 -5.14 3.92
CA LEU A 105 5.57 -6.53 4.25
C LEU A 105 5.48 -6.76 5.78
N ALA A 106 6.39 -6.15 6.53
CA ALA A 106 6.35 -6.18 8.00
C ALA A 106 5.08 -5.50 8.54
N ALA A 107 4.74 -4.33 8.01
CA ALA A 107 3.54 -3.59 8.38
C ALA A 107 2.25 -4.34 8.05
N TRP A 108 2.14 -4.92 6.85
CA TRP A 108 0.98 -5.69 6.42
C TRP A 108 0.76 -6.94 7.27
N ARG A 109 1.83 -7.66 7.63
CA ARG A 109 1.74 -8.80 8.55
C ARG A 109 1.23 -8.37 9.93
N LYS A 110 1.67 -7.22 10.45
CA LYS A 110 1.16 -6.64 11.70
C LYS A 110 -0.32 -6.29 11.59
N VAL A 111 -0.72 -5.57 10.53
CA VAL A 111 -2.14 -5.21 10.29
C VAL A 111 -3.01 -6.47 10.20
N LEU A 112 -2.57 -7.50 9.47
CA LEU A 112 -3.31 -8.75 9.34
C LEU A 112 -3.48 -9.44 10.70
N ALA A 113 -2.42 -9.50 11.52
CA ALA A 113 -2.48 -10.08 12.85
C ALA A 113 -3.47 -9.34 13.76
N GLU A 114 -3.47 -8.00 13.73
CA GLU A 114 -4.39 -7.17 14.51
C GLU A 114 -5.85 -7.28 14.04
N ALA A 115 -6.09 -7.32 12.73
CA ALA A 115 -7.42 -7.50 12.16
C ALA A 115 -7.98 -8.90 12.45
N THR A 116 -7.11 -9.91 12.47
CA THR A 116 -7.49 -11.28 12.82
C THR A 116 -7.82 -11.42 14.31
N SER A 117 -7.10 -10.71 15.19
CA SER A 117 -7.33 -10.75 16.63
C SER A 117 -8.54 -9.93 17.07
N ASN A 118 -8.90 -8.89 16.30
CA ASN A 118 -10.09 -8.08 16.52
C ASN A 118 -10.89 -7.87 15.22
N PRO A 119 -11.84 -8.78 14.90
CA PRO A 119 -12.65 -8.70 13.68
C PRO A 119 -13.58 -7.49 13.59
N ALA A 120 -13.75 -6.71 14.67
CA ALA A 120 -14.51 -5.47 14.64
C ALA A 120 -13.75 -4.33 13.94
N ARG A 121 -12.43 -4.47 13.76
CA ARG A 121 -11.60 -3.49 13.07
C ARG A 121 -11.71 -3.70 11.56
N THR A 122 -11.80 -2.60 10.82
CA THR A 122 -11.89 -2.59 9.35
C THR A 122 -10.55 -2.22 8.73
N LEU A 123 -10.24 -2.77 7.55
CA LEU A 123 -9.03 -2.44 6.79
C LEU A 123 -9.38 -1.62 5.56
N VAL A 124 -8.46 -0.74 5.18
CA VAL A 124 -8.52 0.00 3.91
C VAL A 124 -7.16 0.00 3.24
N ALA A 125 -7.17 0.05 1.92
CA ALA A 125 -6.02 0.45 1.12
C ALA A 125 -6.26 1.87 0.60
N VAL A 126 -5.30 2.77 0.84
CA VAL A 126 -5.36 4.15 0.34
C VAL A 126 -4.30 4.31 -0.74
N PHE A 127 -4.71 4.84 -1.89
CA PHE A 127 -3.87 5.23 -3.02
C PHE A 127 -4.04 6.72 -3.27
N VAL A 128 -2.94 7.43 -3.51
CA VAL A 128 -2.91 8.84 -3.92
C VAL A 128 -2.03 8.94 -5.15
N ALA A 129 -2.65 9.24 -6.30
CA ALA A 129 -1.98 9.44 -7.57
C ALA A 129 -1.43 10.86 -7.70
N ASP A 130 -2.21 11.87 -7.29
CA ASP A 130 -1.80 13.28 -7.25
C ASP A 130 -2.22 13.93 -5.92
N LEU A 131 -1.38 14.80 -5.35
CA LEU A 131 -1.74 15.53 -4.12
C LEU A 131 -2.85 16.56 -4.35
N GLY A 132 -3.03 17.01 -5.59
CA GLY A 132 -4.13 17.89 -6.01
C GLY A 132 -5.46 17.15 -6.19
N ASP A 133 -5.47 15.82 -6.20
CA ASP A 133 -6.73 15.06 -6.24
C ASP A 133 -7.52 15.26 -4.94
N PRO A 134 -8.87 15.33 -5.02
CA PRO A 134 -9.71 15.41 -3.83
C PRO A 134 -9.40 14.29 -2.82
N VAL A 135 -9.50 14.62 -1.54
CA VAL A 135 -9.42 13.61 -0.47
C VAL A 135 -10.59 12.64 -0.63
N SER A 136 -10.27 11.35 -0.75
CA SER A 136 -11.25 10.30 -1.08
C SER A 136 -12.00 9.75 0.13
N SER A 137 -11.45 9.90 1.34
CA SER A 137 -12.04 9.41 2.60
C SER A 137 -11.37 10.06 3.82
N GLU A 138 -11.92 9.84 5.02
CA GLU A 138 -11.25 10.21 6.28
C GLU A 138 -9.89 9.52 6.44
N ALA A 139 -9.76 8.26 6.01
CA ALA A 139 -8.50 7.52 6.05
C ALA A 139 -7.44 8.17 5.15
N ASP A 140 -7.83 8.60 3.96
CA ASP A 140 -6.97 9.35 3.03
C ASP A 140 -6.54 10.69 3.65
N GLY A 141 -7.48 11.44 4.21
CA GLY A 141 -7.18 12.68 4.93
C GLY A 141 -6.21 12.49 6.10
N SER A 142 -6.45 11.49 6.96
CA SER A 142 -5.56 11.13 8.07
C SER A 142 -4.18 10.72 7.57
N MET A 143 -4.08 9.95 6.48
CA MET A 143 -2.80 9.56 5.90
C MET A 143 -2.03 10.78 5.36
N ARG A 144 -2.67 11.63 4.55
CA ARG A 144 -2.04 12.82 3.95
C ARG A 144 -1.60 13.85 5.00
N ALA A 145 -2.32 13.95 6.12
CA ALA A 145 -1.93 14.80 7.25
C ALA A 145 -0.57 14.40 7.87
N THR A 146 -0.06 13.19 7.60
CA THR A 146 1.27 12.74 8.06
C THR A 146 2.41 13.16 7.12
N PHE A 147 2.13 13.80 5.99
CA PHE A 147 3.13 14.28 5.04
C PHE A 147 3.70 15.61 5.56
N GLU A 148 5.02 15.69 5.74
CA GLU A 148 5.66 16.95 6.12
C GLU A 148 5.40 18.03 5.04
N GLY A 149 4.96 19.22 5.46
CA GLY A 149 4.76 20.37 4.58
C GLY A 149 3.48 20.38 3.74
N HIS A 150 2.56 19.43 3.93
CA HIS A 150 1.24 19.43 3.28
C HIS A 150 0.15 19.72 4.31
N THR A 151 -0.34 20.97 4.32
CA THR A 151 -1.62 21.29 4.98
C THR A 151 -2.71 21.06 3.92
N PRO A 152 -3.56 20.03 4.04
CA PRO A 152 -4.67 19.87 3.11
C PRO A 152 -5.55 21.14 3.19
N ALA A 153 -5.85 21.73 2.03
CA ALA A 153 -6.84 22.79 1.97
C ALA A 153 -8.19 22.19 2.36
N LEU A 154 -8.78 22.72 3.43
CA LEU A 154 -10.15 22.45 3.86
C LEU A 154 -11.16 23.03 2.87
#